data_AF-A0A8K0G641-F1
#
_entry.id   AF-A0A8K0G641-F1
#
_cell.length_a   1.000
_cell.length_b   1.000
_cell.length_c   1.000
_cell.angle_alpha   90.00
_cell.angle_beta   90.00
_cell.angle_gamma   90.00
#
_symmetry.space_group_name_H-M   'P 1'
#
loop_
_entity.id
_entity.type
_entity.pdbx_description
1 polymer ?
#
loop_
_entity_poly.entity_id
_entity_poly.type
_entity_poly.pdbx_seq_one_letter_code
_entity_poly.pdbx_strand_id
1 'polypeptide(L)'
;MASKEEINRRKVISSYLTNPNKTYSAVAKELNMPRTTVSDIIKRYRETKTTERKSGTGKRERGNVTREKKIRSYYDRHPNASVGEIATKFQTVPSNICRIKKNIIF
;
A
#
# COMPACT_ATOMS: atom_id res chain seq x y z
N MET A 1 7.55 -13.97 14.06
CA MET A 1 6.48 -13.98 15.08
C MET A 1 5.41 -12.99 14.70
N ALA A 2 4.12 -13.37 14.75
CA ALA A 2 3.02 -12.45 14.42
C ALA A 2 2.87 -11.36 15.49
N SER A 3 2.54 -10.14 15.09
CA SER A 3 2.30 -9.03 16.02
C SER A 3 1.08 -9.32 16.92
N LYS A 4 1.11 -8.87 18.18
CA LYS A 4 -0.03 -8.98 19.13
C LYS A 4 -1.34 -8.45 18.52
N GLU A 5 -1.27 -7.40 17.71
CA GLU A 5 -2.43 -6.83 17.02
C GLU A 5 -3.03 -7.77 15.97
N GLU A 6 -2.19 -8.56 15.31
CA GLU A 6 -2.60 -9.48 14.25
C GLU A 6 -3.32 -10.69 14.87
N ILE A 7 -2.79 -11.19 15.99
CA ILE A 7 -3.43 -12.25 16.79
C ILE A 7 -4.83 -11.79 17.23
N ASN A 8 -4.95 -10.56 17.74
CA ASN A 8 -6.24 -10.02 18.18
C ASN A 8 -7.25 -9.91 17.02
N ARG A 9 -6.83 -9.44 15.84
CA ARG A 9 -7.69 -9.36 14.65
C ARG A 9 -8.21 -10.72 14.21
N ARG A 10 -7.33 -11.73 14.18
CA ARG A 10 -7.71 -13.11 13.84
C ARG A 10 -8.74 -13.67 14.84
N LYS A 11 -8.58 -13.40 16.14
CA LYS A 11 -9.54 -13.81 17.19
C LYS A 11 -10.92 -13.14 17.02
N VAL A 12 -10.98 -11.86 16.66
CA VAL A 12 -12.25 -11.17 16.37
C VAL A 12 -12.97 -11.83 15.20
N ILE A 13 -12.23 -12.07 14.11
CA ILE A 13 -12.79 -12.62 12.89
C ILE A 13 -13.21 -14.08 13.09
N SER A 14 -12.45 -14.88 13.83
CA SER A 14 -12.87 -16.25 14.17
C SER A 14 -14.15 -16.25 14.99
N SER A 15 -14.28 -15.40 16.01
CA SER A 15 -15.51 -15.27 16.81
C SER A 15 -16.73 -14.86 15.96
N TYR A 16 -16.52 -13.91 15.03
CA TYR A 16 -17.56 -13.48 14.09
C TYR A 16 -17.99 -14.59 13.12
N LEU A 17 -17.05 -15.40 12.61
CA LEU A 17 -17.36 -16.52 11.71
C LEU A 17 -18.08 -17.66 12.43
N THR A 18 -17.72 -17.95 13.68
CA THR A 18 -18.41 -18.98 14.49
C THR A 18 -19.86 -18.59 14.79
N ASN A 19 -20.14 -17.31 15.05
CA ASN A 19 -21.47 -16.83 15.40
C ASN A 19 -21.77 -15.45 14.75
N PRO A 20 -22.23 -15.41 13.49
CA PRO A 20 -22.44 -14.16 12.76
C PRO A 20 -23.57 -13.29 13.34
N ASN A 21 -24.49 -13.87 14.10
CA ASN A 21 -25.59 -13.16 14.77
C ASN A 21 -25.18 -12.50 16.11
N LYS A 22 -23.94 -12.73 16.56
CA LYS A 22 -23.45 -12.20 17.82
C LYS A 22 -23.24 -10.69 17.72
N THR A 23 -23.70 -9.95 18.73
CA THR A 23 -23.53 -8.49 18.74
C THR A 23 -22.07 -8.10 18.93
N TYR A 24 -21.65 -6.99 18.32
CA TYR A 24 -20.28 -6.49 18.47
C TYR A 24 -19.90 -6.21 19.93
N SER A 25 -20.87 -5.83 20.77
CA SER A 25 -20.67 -5.62 22.21
C SER A 25 -20.32 -6.92 22.95
N ALA A 26 -20.92 -8.05 22.57
CA ALA A 26 -20.60 -9.34 23.19
C ALA A 26 -19.19 -9.79 22.81
N VAL A 27 -18.82 -9.68 21.53
CA VAL A 27 -17.46 -10.00 21.06
C VAL A 27 -16.41 -9.09 21.73
N ALA A 28 -16.71 -7.81 21.91
CA ALA A 28 -15.84 -6.86 22.60
C ALA A 28 -15.60 -7.23 24.07
N LYS A 29 -16.64 -7.65 24.80
CA LYS A 29 -16.52 -8.11 26.19
C LYS A 29 -15.69 -9.39 26.30
N GLU A 30 -15.94 -10.38 25.45
CA GLU A 30 -15.21 -11.65 25.45
C GLU A 30 -13.71 -11.50 25.18
N LEU A 31 -13.36 -10.61 24.25
CA LEU A 31 -11.98 -10.40 23.84
C LEU A 31 -11.29 -9.25 24.57
N ASN A 32 -11.99 -8.61 25.53
CA ASN A 32 -11.53 -7.44 26.28
C ASN A 32 -10.94 -6.34 25.37
N MET A 33 -11.70 -5.95 24.35
CA MET A 33 -11.31 -4.93 23.37
C MET A 33 -12.38 -3.86 23.23
N PRO A 34 -12.01 -2.63 22.82
CA PRO A 34 -12.99 -1.59 22.53
C PRO A 34 -13.96 -2.03 21.44
N ARG A 35 -15.26 -1.76 21.65
CA ARG A 35 -16.31 -2.06 20.67
C ARG A 35 -16.04 -1.43 19.30
N THR A 36 -15.50 -0.21 19.29
CA THR A 36 -15.12 0.51 18.05
C THR A 36 -14.10 -0.29 17.25
N THR A 37 -13.04 -0.78 17.89
CA THR A 37 -12.02 -1.64 17.29
C THR A 37 -12.63 -2.92 16.70
N VAL A 38 -13.50 -3.60 17.44
CA VAL A 38 -14.19 -4.81 16.96
C VAL A 38 -15.05 -4.51 15.74
N SER A 39 -15.83 -3.43 15.79
CA SER A 39 -16.67 -2.98 14.66
C SER A 39 -15.82 -2.68 13.43
N ASP A 40 -14.72 -1.94 13.56
CA ASP A 40 -13.86 -1.57 12.43
C ASP A 40 -13.18 -2.79 11.79
N ILE A 41 -12.76 -3.76 12.61
CA ILE A 41 -12.19 -5.02 12.13
C ILE A 41 -13.24 -5.81 11.33
N ILE A 42 -14.45 -5.97 11.86
CA ILE A 42 -15.52 -6.73 11.19
C ILE A 42 -15.97 -6.04 9.91
N LYS A 43 -16.18 -4.71 9.93
CA LYS A 43 -16.54 -3.93 8.74
C LYS A 43 -15.51 -4.11 7.63
N ARG A 44 -14.22 -3.92 7.96
CA ARG A 44 -13.13 -4.13 7.01
C ARG A 44 -13.12 -5.55 6.47
N TYR A 45 -13.26 -6.56 7.34
CA TYR A 45 -13.29 -7.94 6.91
C TYR A 45 -14.46 -8.24 5.97
N ARG A 46 -15.63 -7.62 6.16
CA ARG A 46 -16.77 -7.76 5.23
C ARG A 46 -16.45 -7.18 3.85
N GLU A 47 -15.72 -6.07 3.78
CA GLU A 47 -15.32 -5.39 2.54
C GLU A 47 -14.18 -6.11 1.81
N THR A 48 -13.10 -6.47 2.52
CA THR A 48 -11.87 -6.97 1.89
C THR A 48 -11.72 -8.47 1.96
N LYS A 49 -12.48 -9.16 2.82
CA LYS A 49 -12.31 -10.58 3.16
C LYS A 49 -10.91 -10.94 3.68
N THR A 50 -10.15 -9.94 4.16
CA THR A 50 -8.79 -10.12 4.67
C THR A 50 -8.66 -9.64 6.12
N THR A 51 -7.76 -10.28 6.87
CA THR A 51 -7.40 -9.87 8.25
C THR A 51 -6.23 -8.88 8.28
N GLU A 52 -5.59 -8.68 7.12
CA GLU A 52 -4.40 -7.87 6.97
C GLU A 52 -4.69 -6.38 7.17
N ARG A 53 -3.67 -5.65 7.63
CA ARG A 53 -3.77 -4.20 7.71
C ARG A 53 -3.65 -3.63 6.30
N LYS A 54 -4.43 -2.61 5.97
CA LYS A 54 -4.13 -1.79 4.80
C LYS A 54 -2.71 -1.27 4.95
N SER A 55 -1.83 -1.63 4.01
CA SER A 55 -0.50 -1.05 3.91
C SER A 55 -0.66 0.47 3.88
N GLY A 56 0.01 1.18 4.78
CA GLY A 56 0.00 2.64 4.75
C GLY A 56 0.39 3.10 3.35
N THR A 57 -0.46 3.89 2.70
CA THR A 57 -0.07 4.62 1.51
C THR A 57 0.90 5.70 1.97
N GLY A 58 2.18 5.34 2.07
CA GLY A 58 3.25 6.31 2.28
C GLY A 58 3.09 7.48 1.30
N LYS A 59 3.45 8.68 1.74
CA LYS A 59 3.35 9.90 0.93
C LYS A 59 4.17 9.70 -0.35
N ARG A 60 3.48 9.46 -1.48
CA ARG A 60 4.13 9.52 -2.79
C ARG A 60 4.53 10.98 -3.04
N GLU A 61 5.80 11.22 -3.33
CA GLU A 61 6.27 12.56 -3.71
C GLU A 61 5.50 13.03 -4.95
N ARG A 62 4.63 14.03 -4.77
CA ARG A 62 3.65 14.48 -5.78
C ARG A 62 4.28 14.99 -7.09
N GLY A 63 5.57 15.30 -7.12
CA GLY A 63 6.24 15.88 -8.29
C GLY A 63 6.85 14.87 -9.27
N ASN A 64 7.19 13.66 -8.84
CA ASN A 64 8.12 12.83 -9.61
C ASN A 64 7.42 11.89 -10.62
N VAL A 65 6.25 11.35 -10.28
CA VAL A 65 5.58 10.30 -11.07
C VAL A 65 5.25 10.73 -12.51
N THR A 66 4.77 11.97 -12.70
CA THR A 66 4.41 12.48 -14.04
C THR A 66 5.65 12.72 -14.90
N ARG A 67 6.75 13.20 -14.28
CA ARG A 67 8.02 13.45 -14.99
C ARG A 67 8.71 12.14 -15.35
N GLU A 68 8.77 11.19 -14.42
CA GLU A 68 9.30 9.85 -14.65
C GLU A 68 8.56 9.13 -15.77
N LYS A 69 7.23 9.22 -15.81
CA LYS A 69 6.43 8.65 -16.89
C LYS A 69 6.79 9.24 -18.26
N LYS A 70 6.96 10.57 -18.35
CA LYS A 70 7.38 11.24 -19.59
C LYS A 70 8.80 10.86 -20.02
N ILE A 71 9.73 10.73 -19.07
CA ILE A 71 11.11 10.28 -19.32
C ILE A 71 11.11 8.83 -19.82
N ARG A 72 10.32 7.95 -19.20
CA ARG A 72 10.16 6.55 -19.62
C ARG A 72 9.63 6.45 -21.05
N SER A 73 8.53 7.14 -21.36
CA SER A 73 8.00 7.18 -22.74
C SER A 73 8.94 7.84 -23.75
N TYR A 74 9.94 8.60 -23.32
CA TYR A 74 10.98 9.12 -24.21
C TYR A 74 12.06 8.08 -24.48
N TYR A 75 12.48 7.31 -23.47
CA TYR A 75 13.35 6.15 -23.65
C TYR A 75 12.76 5.13 -24.61
N ASP A 76 11.47 4.82 -24.49
CA ASP A 76 10.79 3.86 -25.36
C ASP A 76 10.79 4.31 -26.84
N ARG A 77 10.75 5.62 -27.09
CA ARG A 77 10.79 6.20 -28.44
C ARG A 77 12.20 6.41 -28.98
N HIS A 78 13.19 6.49 -28.10
CA HIS A 78 14.59 6.74 -28.44
C HIS A 78 15.50 5.81 -27.63
N PRO A 79 15.57 4.52 -28.00
CA PRO A 79 16.36 3.53 -27.25
C PRO A 79 17.86 3.86 -27.21
N ASN A 80 18.35 4.61 -28.20
CA ASN A 80 19.74 5.01 -28.34
C ASN A 80 20.05 6.42 -27.78
N ALA A 81 19.06 7.11 -27.20
CA ALA A 81 19.29 8.45 -26.65
C ALA A 81 20.25 8.39 -25.44
N SER A 82 21.20 9.32 -25.41
CA SER A 82 22.14 9.43 -24.30
C SER A 82 21.47 10.01 -23.06
N VAL A 83 21.95 9.58 -21.88
CA VAL A 83 21.49 10.11 -20.58
C VAL A 83 21.61 11.64 -20.54
N GLY A 84 22.69 12.19 -21.13
CA GLY A 84 22.92 13.63 -21.20
C GLY A 84 21.86 14.38 -22.03
N GLU A 85 21.48 13.83 -23.18
CA GLU A 85 20.47 14.45 -24.06
C GLU A 85 19.09 14.49 -23.40
N ILE A 86 18.75 13.41 -22.68
CA ILE A 86 17.50 13.30 -21.93
C ILE A 86 17.50 14.28 -20.75
N ALA A 87 18.63 14.36 -20.03
CA ALA A 87 18.81 15.30 -18.93
C ALA A 87 18.60 16.75 -19.39
N THR A 88 19.21 17.15 -20.51
CA THR A 88 19.04 18.48 -21.11
C THR A 88 17.59 18.73 -21.51
N LYS A 89 16.94 17.77 -22.19
CA LYS A 89 15.56 17.92 -22.66
C LYS A 89 14.55 18.10 -21.53
N PHE A 90 14.71 17.35 -20.44
CA PHE A 90 13.81 17.39 -19.29
C PHE A 90 14.24 18.36 -18.20
N GLN A 91 15.32 19.13 -18.43
CA GLN A 91 15.92 20.07 -17.47
C GLN A 91 16.18 19.40 -16.12
N THR A 92 16.84 18.23 -16.15
CA THR A 92 17.13 17.44 -14.95
C THR A 92 18.62 17.10 -14.86
N VAL A 93 19.06 16.72 -13.67
CA VAL A 93 20.41 16.21 -13.46
C VAL A 93 20.54 14.77 -14.02
N PRO A 94 21.63 14.43 -14.72
CA PRO A 94 21.87 13.08 -15.26
C PRO A 94 21.70 11.93 -14.25
N SER A 95 22.01 12.17 -12.97
CA SER A 95 21.82 11.22 -11.87
C SER A 95 20.37 10.76 -11.71
N ASN A 96 19.39 11.66 -11.89
CA ASN A 96 17.97 11.33 -11.83
C ASN A 96 17.56 10.43 -13.00
N ILE A 97 18.09 10.71 -14.20
CA ILE A 97 17.84 9.91 -15.39
C ILE A 97 18.41 8.49 -15.23
N CYS A 98 19.64 8.37 -14.71
CA CYS A 98 20.24 7.06 -14.38
C CYS A 98 19.40 6.27 -13.37
N ARG A 99 18.86 6.93 -12.34
CA ARG A 99 17.97 6.29 -11.35
C ARG A 99 16.69 5.77 -11.98
N ILE A 100 16.07 6.55 -12.87
CA ILE A 100 14.86 6.16 -13.58
C ILE A 100 15.14 4.98 -14.53
N LYS A 101 16.25 5.03 -15.28
CA LYS A 101 16.67 3.94 -16.17
C LYS A 101 16.86 2.63 -15.41
N LYS A 102 17.48 2.68 -14.23
CA LYS A 102 17.64 1.49 -13.35
C LYS A 102 16.30 0.90 -12.91
N ASN A 103 15.30 1.74 -12.63
CA ASN A 103 13.94 1.32 -12.26
C ASN A 103 13.06 0.87 -13.45
N ILE A 104 13.57 0.91 -14.68
CA ILE A 104 12.85 0.43 -15.89
C ILE A 104 13.32 -0.97 -16.29
N ILE A 105 14.59 -1.30 -16.02
CA ILE A 105 15.25 -2.53 -16.49
C ILE A 105 15.15 -3.68 -15.47
N PHE A 106 14.56 -3.45 -14.29
CA PHE A 106 14.26 -4.45 -13.26
C PHE A 106 12.78 -4.46 -12.89
#